data_AF-A0A9X1BAP1-F1
#
_entry.id   AF-A0A9X1BAP1-F1
#
_cell.length_a   1.000
_cell.length_b   1.000
_cell.length_c   1.000
_cell.angle_alpha   90.00
_cell.angle_beta   90.00
_cell.angle_gamma   90.00
#
_symmetry.space_group_name_H-M   'P 1'
#
loop_
_entity.id
_entity.type
_entity.pdbx_description
1 polymer ?
#
loop_
_entity_poly.entity_id
_entity_poly.type
_entity_poly.pdbx_seq_one_letter_code
_entity_poly.pdbx_strand_id
1 'polypeptide(L)'
;MGLEDEVQGMQDQAQKIIEMPQRDQEAPTSENPSSASVVSLHGQGTPEDASSIPSLHQQLASASGTQTIQLREELVLAVAQNASAQATLFEAELKDQLEVAKETVSHKVAEVSQMAHSMAQFLTDAEVEQLLGEFSMDTCWDQAVEAENLAQAKAYSTRLSDLAGQLEAASAQLVDLDKGQAAAFDFS
;
A
#
# COMPACT_ATOMS: atom_id res chain seq x y z
N MET A 1 -9.37 40.63 48.59
CA MET A 1 -8.08 40.01 48.22
C MET A 1 -8.39 38.71 47.52
N GLY A 2 -8.60 38.72 46.21
CA GLY A 2 -8.95 37.48 45.48
C GLY A 2 -9.38 37.67 44.03
N LEU A 3 -8.94 38.74 43.37
CA LEU A 3 -9.12 38.93 41.92
C LEU A 3 -7.81 39.44 41.28
N GLU A 4 -7.00 40.17 42.03
CA GLU A 4 -5.65 40.59 41.60
C GLU A 4 -4.67 39.41 41.51
N ASP A 5 -4.76 38.42 42.42
CA ASP A 5 -3.86 37.25 42.42
C ASP A 5 -4.12 36.28 41.25
N GLU A 6 -5.37 36.19 40.77
CA GLU A 6 -5.76 35.32 39.66
C GLU A 6 -5.41 35.93 38.29
N VAL A 7 -5.56 37.26 38.17
CA VAL A 7 -5.11 38.02 36.99
C VAL A 7 -3.58 38.03 36.90
N GLN A 8 -2.88 38.13 38.03
CA GLN A 8 -1.43 38.03 38.08
C GLN A 8 -0.93 36.63 37.69
N GLY A 9 -1.62 35.57 38.14
CA GLY A 9 -1.29 34.20 37.75
C GLY A 9 -1.48 33.90 36.25
N MET A 10 -2.47 34.53 35.61
CA MET A 10 -2.69 34.42 34.16
C MET A 10 -1.66 35.23 33.35
N GLN A 11 -1.26 36.41 33.83
CA GLN A 11 -0.19 37.20 33.21
C GLN A 11 1.16 36.50 33.29
N ASP A 12 1.49 35.90 34.44
CA ASP A 12 2.74 35.16 34.62
C ASP A 12 2.80 33.91 33.71
N GLN A 13 1.66 33.27 33.43
CA GLN A 13 1.58 32.13 32.52
C GLN A 13 1.73 32.55 31.04
N ALA A 14 1.20 33.72 30.66
CA ALA A 14 1.38 34.28 29.32
C ALA A 14 2.84 34.74 29.08
N GLN A 15 3.49 35.32 30.09
CA GLN A 15 4.90 35.74 30.00
C GLN A 15 5.84 34.54 29.81
N LYS A 16 5.53 33.40 30.43
CA LYS A 16 6.30 32.15 30.31
C LYS A 16 6.25 31.53 28.91
N ILE A 17 5.19 31.78 28.13
CA ILE A 17 5.06 31.34 26.73
C ILE A 17 5.94 32.21 25.82
N ILE A 18 6.14 33.48 26.17
CA ILE A 18 6.97 34.43 25.41
C ILE A 18 8.48 34.20 25.66
N GLU A 19 8.87 33.67 26.83
CA GLU A 19 10.27 33.40 27.20
C GLU A 19 10.79 31.99 26.82
N MET A 20 9.99 31.16 26.14
CA MET A 20 10.50 29.89 25.61
C MET A 20 11.58 30.15 24.54
N PRO A 21 12.74 29.46 24.59
CA PRO A 21 13.78 29.65 23.58
C PRO A 21 13.22 29.29 22.20
N GLN A 22 13.20 30.29 21.33
CA GLN A 22 12.83 30.15 19.92
C GLN A 22 13.79 29.11 19.32
N ARG A 23 13.25 27.94 18.97
CA ARG A 23 13.99 26.89 18.27
C ARG A 23 14.44 27.48 16.94
N ASP A 24 15.74 27.41 16.70
CA ASP A 24 16.44 28.04 15.59
C ASP A 24 15.70 27.92 14.26
N GLN A 25 15.62 29.07 13.62
CA GLN A 25 15.08 29.31 12.29
C GLN A 25 16.06 28.77 11.26
N GLU A 26 15.91 27.51 10.85
CA GLU A 26 16.43 27.02 9.58
C GLU A 26 15.26 26.78 8.62
N ALA A 27 15.26 27.56 7.53
CA ALA A 27 14.31 27.45 6.44
C ALA A 27 14.42 26.06 5.77
N PRO A 28 13.31 25.38 5.42
CA PRO A 28 13.40 24.29 4.48
C PRO A 28 13.57 24.89 3.08
N THR A 29 14.80 24.80 2.59
CA THR A 29 15.14 24.86 1.17
C THR A 29 14.18 23.96 0.40
N SER A 30 13.69 24.50 -0.72
CA SER A 30 12.93 23.80 -1.76
C SER A 30 13.51 22.42 -2.08
N GLU A 31 12.92 21.36 -1.53
CA GLU A 31 13.09 20.00 -2.04
C GLU A 31 11.73 19.46 -2.46
N ASN A 32 11.61 19.31 -3.78
CA ASN A 32 10.56 18.62 -4.51
C ASN A 32 10.32 17.23 -3.89
N PRO A 33 9.13 16.91 -3.31
CA PRO A 33 8.87 15.57 -2.86
C PRO A 33 8.37 14.75 -4.05
N SER A 34 9.32 14.30 -4.88
CA SER A 34 9.15 13.03 -5.58
C SER A 34 9.32 11.90 -4.55
N SER A 35 8.34 11.77 -3.67
CA SER A 35 8.31 10.74 -2.62
C SER A 35 7.12 9.81 -2.86
N ALA A 36 7.15 9.11 -3.98
CA ALA A 36 6.62 7.76 -4.02
C ALA A 36 7.58 6.88 -3.19
N SER A 37 7.49 6.99 -1.87
CA SER A 37 8.11 6.02 -0.97
C SER A 37 7.37 4.71 -1.18
N VAL A 38 7.95 3.86 -2.02
CA VAL A 38 7.61 2.44 -2.12
C VAL A 38 7.72 1.86 -0.71
N VAL A 39 6.58 1.68 -0.06
CA VAL A 39 6.48 0.97 1.21
C VAL A 39 7.05 -0.43 0.94
N SER A 40 8.14 -0.76 1.64
CA SER A 40 8.76 -2.07 1.57
C SER A 40 7.72 -3.12 1.96
N LEU A 41 7.17 -3.81 0.95
CA LEU A 41 6.29 -4.96 1.10
C LEU A 41 7.06 -6.09 1.80
N HIS A 42 6.97 -6.14 3.13
CA HIS A 42 7.17 -7.35 3.91
C HIS A 42 5.83 -7.78 4.51
N GLY A 43 4.88 -8.08 3.61
CA GLY A 43 3.70 -8.85 3.96
C GLY A 43 4.08 -10.32 4.09
N GLN A 44 4.31 -10.76 5.32
CA GLN A 44 4.37 -12.18 5.68
C GLN A 44 3.00 -12.81 5.47
N GLY A 45 2.76 -13.32 4.27
CA GLY A 45 1.68 -14.26 3.96
C GLY A 45 2.27 -15.33 3.06
N THR A 46 2.80 -16.39 3.66
CA THR A 46 3.39 -17.51 2.93
C THR A 46 2.31 -18.20 2.09
N PRO A 47 2.43 -18.24 0.76
CA PRO A 47 1.80 -19.29 -0.02
C PRO A 47 2.55 -20.56 0.39
N GLU A 48 1.92 -21.50 1.09
CA GLU A 48 2.61 -22.74 1.49
C GLU A 48 3.12 -23.54 0.26
N ASP A 49 2.63 -23.23 -0.95
CA ASP A 49 3.13 -23.72 -2.24
C ASP A 49 4.34 -22.96 -2.83
N ALA A 50 4.73 -21.79 -2.30
CA ALA A 50 5.94 -21.09 -2.75
C ALA A 50 7.22 -21.86 -2.40
N SER A 51 7.14 -22.83 -1.48
CA SER A 51 8.21 -23.78 -1.16
C SER A 51 8.50 -24.77 -2.30
N SER A 52 7.54 -24.94 -3.23
CA SER A 52 7.65 -25.82 -4.40
C SER A 52 8.42 -25.16 -5.55
N ILE A 53 8.38 -23.85 -5.73
CA ILE A 53 9.06 -23.18 -6.86
C ILE A 53 10.59 -23.31 -6.79
N PRO A 54 11.26 -22.99 -5.65
CA PRO A 54 12.71 -23.13 -5.52
C PRO A 54 13.17 -24.60 -5.67
N SER A 55 12.37 -25.54 -5.16
CA SER A 55 12.68 -26.96 -5.23
C SER A 55 12.47 -27.54 -6.63
N LEU A 56 11.44 -27.11 -7.37
CA LEU A 56 11.26 -27.41 -8.79
C LEU A 56 12.42 -26.84 -9.63
N HIS A 57 12.86 -25.62 -9.33
CA HIS A 57 14.05 -25.02 -9.96
C HIS A 57 15.32 -25.83 -9.70
N GLN A 58 15.50 -26.33 -8.47
CA GLN A 58 16.66 -27.15 -8.12
C GLN A 58 16.63 -28.52 -8.80
N GLN A 59 15.44 -29.15 -8.88
CA GLN A 59 15.26 -30.42 -9.59
C GLN A 59 15.49 -30.27 -11.09
N LEU A 60 15.11 -29.14 -11.67
CA LEU A 60 15.36 -28.86 -13.09
C LEU A 60 16.86 -28.82 -13.43
N ALA A 61 17.71 -28.40 -12.49
CA ALA A 61 19.16 -28.30 -12.70
C ALA A 61 19.85 -29.67 -12.88
N SER A 62 19.28 -30.75 -12.35
CA SER A 62 19.79 -32.12 -12.50
C SER A 62 18.97 -32.98 -13.47
N ALA A 63 17.85 -32.46 -13.97
CA ALA A 63 16.95 -33.19 -14.87
C ALA A 63 17.51 -33.33 -16.29
N SER A 64 17.18 -34.43 -16.96
CA SER A 64 17.57 -34.70 -18.35
C SER A 64 16.39 -35.25 -19.16
N GLY A 65 16.37 -34.97 -20.47
CA GLY A 65 15.36 -35.49 -21.40
C GLY A 65 13.93 -35.10 -21.02
N THR A 66 13.00 -36.07 -21.07
CA THR A 66 11.58 -35.86 -20.78
C THR A 66 11.32 -35.30 -19.38
N GLN A 67 12.17 -35.64 -18.39
CA GLN A 67 12.05 -35.12 -17.03
C GLN A 67 12.30 -33.60 -16.97
N THR A 68 13.22 -33.07 -17.80
CA THR A 68 13.47 -31.63 -17.90
C THR A 68 12.23 -30.88 -18.39
N ILE A 69 11.43 -31.50 -19.24
CA ILE A 69 10.28 -30.88 -19.89
C ILE A 69 9.09 -30.86 -18.94
N GLN A 70 8.82 -31.98 -18.26
CA GLN A 70 7.82 -32.05 -17.19
C GLN A 70 8.12 -31.05 -16.06
N LEU A 71 9.37 -30.96 -15.60
CA LEU A 71 9.74 -30.02 -14.55
C LEU A 71 9.64 -28.55 -15.00
N ARG A 72 9.84 -28.24 -16.29
CA ARG A 72 9.60 -26.90 -16.82
C ARG A 72 8.12 -26.57 -16.86
N GLU A 73 7.28 -27.50 -17.28
CA GLU A 73 5.83 -27.34 -17.28
C GLU A 73 5.31 -27.07 -15.87
N GLU A 74 5.70 -27.91 -14.90
CA GLU A 74 5.29 -27.80 -13.51
C GLU A 74 5.78 -26.50 -12.86
N LEU A 75 7.03 -26.11 -13.14
CA LEU A 75 7.57 -24.83 -12.67
C LEU A 75 6.81 -23.63 -13.24
N VAL A 76 6.52 -23.63 -14.54
CA VAL A 76 5.82 -22.52 -15.19
C VAL A 76 4.39 -22.39 -14.65
N LEU A 77 3.71 -23.52 -14.44
CA LEU A 77 2.39 -23.53 -13.81
C LEU A 77 2.44 -23.01 -12.36
N ALA A 78 3.41 -23.47 -11.56
CA ALA A 78 3.58 -23.02 -10.17
C ALA A 78 3.89 -21.52 -10.10
N VAL A 79 4.73 -20.99 -11.00
CA VAL A 79 5.03 -19.56 -11.10
C VAL A 79 3.79 -18.75 -11.49
N ALA A 80 3.00 -19.23 -12.46
CA ALA A 80 1.77 -18.58 -12.90
C ALA A 80 0.73 -18.51 -11.76
N GLN A 81 0.52 -19.61 -11.04
CA GLN A 81 -0.37 -19.69 -9.89
C GLN A 81 0.09 -18.77 -8.75
N ASN A 82 1.38 -18.76 -8.44
CA ASN A 82 1.96 -17.88 -7.42
C ASN A 82 1.83 -16.40 -7.79
N ALA A 83 2.05 -16.03 -9.06
CA ALA A 83 1.84 -14.68 -9.55
C ALA A 83 0.37 -14.24 -9.41
N SER A 84 -0.58 -15.12 -9.76
CA SER A 84 -2.02 -14.85 -9.61
C SER A 84 -2.44 -14.70 -8.14
N ALA A 85 -1.89 -15.52 -7.24
CA ALA A 85 -2.16 -15.43 -5.81
C ALA A 85 -1.62 -14.11 -5.22
N GLN A 86 -0.38 -13.75 -5.56
CA GLN A 86 0.23 -12.49 -5.13
C GLN A 86 -0.53 -11.26 -5.65
N ALA A 87 -1.02 -11.30 -6.89
CA ALA A 87 -1.85 -10.23 -7.46
C ALA A 87 -3.12 -9.99 -6.63
N THR A 88 -3.82 -11.08 -6.29
CA THR A 88 -5.07 -11.04 -5.50
C THR A 88 -4.82 -10.55 -4.08
N LEU A 89 -3.77 -11.06 -3.44
CA LEU A 89 -3.39 -10.66 -2.08
C LEU A 89 -3.00 -9.19 -2.02
N PHE A 90 -2.20 -8.71 -2.99
CA PHE A 90 -1.79 -7.31 -3.05
C PHE A 90 -3.00 -6.38 -3.20
N GLU A 91 -3.93 -6.70 -4.09
CA GLU A 91 -5.13 -5.90 -4.29
C GLU A 91 -6.03 -5.85 -3.05
N ALA A 92 -6.19 -6.98 -2.35
CA ALA A 92 -6.96 -7.05 -1.11
C ALA A 92 -6.29 -6.25 0.02
N GLU A 93 -4.99 -6.47 0.23
CA GLU A 93 -4.21 -5.79 1.27
C GLU A 93 -4.20 -4.28 1.08
N LEU A 94 -4.05 -3.79 -0.16
CA LEU A 94 -4.10 -2.36 -0.43
C LEU A 94 -5.49 -1.76 -0.12
N LYS A 95 -6.57 -2.48 -0.46
CA LYS A 95 -7.94 -2.03 -0.14
C LYS A 95 -8.16 -1.97 1.37
N ASP A 96 -7.70 -2.98 2.10
CA ASP A 96 -7.83 -3.01 3.56
C ASP A 96 -7.06 -1.85 4.21
N GLN A 97 -5.83 -1.59 3.78
CA GLN A 97 -5.04 -0.45 4.27
C GLN A 97 -5.68 0.90 3.95
N LEU A 98 -6.23 1.04 2.75
CA LEU A 98 -6.91 2.27 2.32
C LEU A 98 -8.16 2.54 3.18
N GLU A 99 -8.94 1.50 3.48
CA GLU A 99 -10.11 1.60 4.34
C GLU A 99 -9.73 1.97 5.77
N VAL A 100 -8.71 1.33 6.35
CA VAL A 100 -8.19 1.68 7.69
C VAL A 100 -7.71 3.13 7.75
N ALA A 101 -6.99 3.59 6.73
CA ALA A 101 -6.52 4.97 6.64
C ALA A 101 -7.70 5.95 6.55
N LYS A 102 -8.70 5.63 5.72
CA LYS A 102 -9.90 6.44 5.52
C LYS A 102 -10.74 6.54 6.80
N GLU A 103 -10.93 5.43 7.50
CA GLU A 103 -11.62 5.39 8.80
C GLU A 103 -10.86 6.22 9.84
N THR A 104 -9.53 6.11 9.87
CA THR A 104 -8.68 6.90 10.77
C THR A 104 -8.84 8.40 10.52
N VAL A 105 -8.82 8.84 9.25
CA VAL A 105 -9.02 10.24 8.88
C VAL A 105 -10.43 10.70 9.27
N SER A 106 -11.45 9.91 8.94
CA SER A 106 -12.84 10.19 9.31
C SER A 106 -13.01 10.35 10.83
N HIS A 107 -12.41 9.47 11.62
CA HIS A 107 -12.44 9.56 13.07
C HIS A 107 -11.76 10.85 13.56
N LYS A 108 -10.60 11.22 13.01
CA LYS A 108 -9.90 12.46 13.38
C LYS A 108 -10.70 13.71 13.02
N VAL A 109 -11.35 13.73 11.84
CA VAL A 109 -12.26 14.82 11.45
C VAL A 109 -13.42 14.94 12.46
N ALA A 110 -14.03 13.83 12.86
CA ALA A 110 -15.11 13.83 13.85
C ALA A 110 -14.63 14.31 15.24
N GLU A 111 -13.44 13.91 15.68
CA GLU A 111 -12.85 14.39 16.95
C GLU A 111 -12.61 15.90 16.92
N VAL A 112 -12.03 16.42 15.83
CA VAL A 112 -11.82 17.87 15.67
C VAL A 112 -13.15 18.62 15.67
N SER A 113 -14.15 18.07 14.99
CA SER A 113 -15.51 18.63 14.98
C SER A 113 -16.09 18.72 16.39
N GLN A 114 -16.01 17.64 17.15
CA GLN A 114 -16.49 17.60 18.52
C GLN A 114 -15.75 18.61 19.43
N MET A 115 -14.42 18.70 19.30
CA MET A 115 -13.62 19.66 20.06
C MET A 115 -13.99 21.11 19.73
N ALA A 116 -14.13 21.46 18.45
CA ALA A 116 -14.57 22.80 18.04
C ALA A 116 -15.95 23.15 18.62
N HIS A 117 -16.91 22.22 18.56
CA HIS A 117 -18.23 22.42 19.14
C HIS A 117 -18.20 22.58 20.67
N SER A 118 -17.30 21.87 21.37
CA SER A 118 -17.09 22.05 22.81
C SER A 118 -16.50 23.43 23.16
N MET A 119 -15.71 23.99 22.26
CA MET A 119 -15.11 25.31 22.40
C MET A 119 -16.02 26.44 21.89
N ALA A 120 -17.16 26.12 21.27
CA ALA A 120 -18.05 27.09 20.64
C ALA A 120 -18.56 28.18 21.60
N GLN A 121 -18.58 27.93 22.92
CA GLN A 121 -18.92 28.96 23.90
C GLN A 121 -17.86 30.08 24.04
N PHE A 122 -16.65 29.85 23.54
CA PHE A 122 -15.52 30.80 23.54
C PHE A 122 -15.20 31.35 22.16
N LEU A 123 -15.92 30.90 21.14
CA LEU A 123 -15.70 31.25 19.74
C LEU A 123 -16.97 31.87 19.17
N THR A 124 -16.82 32.70 18.16
CA THR A 124 -17.95 33.13 17.34
C THR A 124 -18.34 32.04 16.35
N ASP A 125 -19.60 32.04 15.89
CA ASP A 125 -20.08 31.07 14.89
C ASP A 125 -19.19 31.05 13.62
N ALA A 126 -18.69 32.22 13.22
CA ALA A 126 -17.77 32.36 12.08
C ALA A 126 -16.40 31.69 12.31
N GLU A 127 -15.85 31.77 13.51
CA GLU A 127 -14.58 31.11 13.86
C GLU A 127 -14.73 29.59 13.93
N VAL A 128 -15.88 29.11 14.42
CA VAL A 128 -16.21 27.67 14.41
C VAL A 128 -16.36 27.17 12.97
N GLU A 129 -17.08 27.88 12.10
CA GLU A 129 -17.21 27.51 10.69
C GLU A 129 -15.86 27.55 9.96
N GLN A 130 -15.03 28.55 10.21
CA GLN A 130 -13.70 28.65 9.59
C GLN A 130 -12.81 27.47 10.01
N LEU A 131 -12.80 27.13 11.30
CA LEU A 131 -12.04 26.00 11.81
C LEU A 131 -12.53 24.69 11.17
N LEU A 132 -13.85 24.44 11.18
CA LEU A 132 -14.42 23.21 10.64
C LEU A 132 -14.37 23.11 9.12
N GLY A 133 -14.34 24.24 8.41
CA GLY A 133 -14.22 24.28 6.96
C GLY A 133 -12.92 23.65 6.46
N GLU A 134 -11.83 23.74 7.25
CA GLU A 134 -10.55 23.12 6.92
C GLU A 134 -10.50 21.63 7.30
N PHE A 135 -11.31 21.21 8.27
CA PHE A 135 -11.37 19.83 8.77
C PHE A 135 -12.68 19.16 8.36
N SER A 136 -12.74 18.77 7.09
CA SER A 136 -13.82 17.99 6.50
C SER A 136 -13.24 16.79 5.77
N MET A 137 -14.06 15.78 5.47
CA MET A 137 -13.55 14.63 4.71
C MET A 137 -13.09 15.04 3.30
N ASP A 138 -13.76 16.01 2.68
CA ASP A 138 -13.41 16.50 1.34
C ASP A 138 -12.06 17.25 1.31
N THR A 139 -11.62 17.81 2.45
CA THR A 139 -10.33 18.50 2.57
C THR A 139 -9.21 17.60 3.11
N CYS A 140 -9.55 16.67 4.02
CA CYS A 140 -8.57 15.80 4.66
C CYS A 140 -8.29 14.50 3.90
N TRP A 141 -9.13 14.13 2.93
CA TRP A 141 -8.96 12.90 2.15
C TRP A 141 -8.88 13.19 0.65
N ASP A 142 -7.76 12.83 0.05
CA ASP A 142 -7.56 12.95 -1.40
C ASP A 142 -8.19 11.76 -2.13
N GLN A 143 -9.45 11.95 -2.57
CA GLN A 143 -10.19 10.97 -3.36
C GLN A 143 -9.52 10.65 -4.71
N ALA A 144 -8.75 11.59 -5.28
CA ALA A 144 -8.07 11.36 -6.54
C ALA A 144 -6.86 10.43 -6.35
N VAL A 145 -6.12 10.60 -5.25
CA VAL A 145 -5.04 9.67 -4.85
C VAL A 145 -5.60 8.30 -4.48
N GLU A 146 -6.73 8.23 -3.77
CA GLU A 146 -7.44 6.98 -3.51
C GLU A 146 -7.76 6.23 -4.83
N ALA A 147 -8.37 6.93 -5.77
CA ALA A 147 -8.74 6.37 -7.07
C ALA A 147 -7.52 5.92 -7.89
N GLU A 148 -6.45 6.71 -7.90
CA GLU A 148 -5.20 6.38 -8.59
C GLU A 148 -4.55 5.12 -7.98
N ASN A 149 -4.49 5.02 -6.64
CA ASN A 149 -3.95 3.84 -5.96
C ASN A 149 -4.73 2.57 -6.33
N LEU A 150 -6.07 2.64 -6.33
CA LEU A 150 -6.94 1.54 -6.75
C LEU A 150 -6.73 1.17 -8.22
N ALA A 151 -6.59 2.17 -9.10
CA ALA A 151 -6.32 1.95 -10.52
C ALA A 151 -4.96 1.28 -10.75
N GLN A 152 -3.91 1.73 -10.04
CA GLN A 152 -2.58 1.15 -10.11
C GLN A 152 -2.55 -0.30 -9.61
N ALA A 153 -3.24 -0.60 -8.50
CA ALA A 153 -3.33 -1.96 -7.99
C ALA A 153 -4.04 -2.90 -8.96
N LYS A 154 -5.15 -2.44 -9.54
CA LYS A 154 -5.86 -3.20 -10.57
C LYS A 154 -4.99 -3.42 -11.81
N ALA A 155 -4.24 -2.40 -12.24
CA ALA A 155 -3.32 -2.51 -13.37
C ALA A 155 -2.19 -3.50 -13.09
N TYR A 156 -1.63 -3.48 -11.87
CA TYR A 156 -0.62 -4.45 -11.44
C TYR A 156 -1.17 -5.88 -11.42
N SER A 157 -2.34 -6.07 -10.82
CA SER A 157 -3.03 -7.37 -10.77
C SER A 157 -3.29 -7.92 -12.17
N THR A 158 -3.79 -7.07 -13.08
CA THR A 158 -4.02 -7.42 -14.49
C THR A 158 -2.72 -7.85 -15.18
N ARG A 159 -1.62 -7.11 -14.99
CA ARG A 159 -0.32 -7.45 -15.59
C ARG A 159 0.21 -8.80 -15.10
N LEU A 160 0.04 -9.12 -13.82
CA LEU A 160 0.45 -10.42 -13.27
C LEU A 160 -0.41 -11.57 -13.82
N SER A 161 -1.72 -11.38 -13.96
CA SER A 161 -2.60 -12.36 -14.59
C SER A 161 -2.27 -12.57 -16.07
N ASP A 162 -1.99 -11.50 -16.81
CA ASP A 162 -1.56 -11.59 -18.22
C ASP A 162 -0.23 -12.34 -18.35
N LEU A 163 0.73 -12.05 -17.47
CA LEU A 163 2.01 -12.76 -17.42
C LEU A 163 1.81 -14.25 -17.12
N ALA A 164 0.96 -14.57 -16.16
CA ALA A 164 0.62 -15.95 -15.81
C ALA A 164 0.01 -16.70 -17.02
N GLY A 165 -0.93 -16.08 -17.75
CA GLY A 165 -1.51 -16.66 -18.96
C GLY A 165 -0.51 -16.84 -20.10
N GLN A 166 0.41 -15.88 -20.30
CA GLN A 166 1.49 -16.00 -21.28
C GLN A 166 2.45 -17.15 -20.95
N LEU A 167 2.78 -17.30 -19.66
CA LEU A 167 3.60 -18.38 -19.16
C LEU A 167 2.93 -19.74 -19.39
N GLU A 168 1.66 -19.89 -19.05
CA GLU A 168 0.89 -21.11 -19.31
C GLU A 168 0.84 -21.47 -20.81
N ALA A 169 0.59 -20.48 -21.68
CA ALA A 169 0.58 -20.69 -23.12
C ALA A 169 1.97 -21.10 -23.67
N ALA A 170 3.04 -20.49 -23.17
CA ALA A 170 4.40 -20.86 -23.54
C ALA A 170 4.74 -22.29 -23.07
N SER A 171 4.29 -22.69 -21.88
CA SER A 171 4.43 -24.05 -21.37
C SER A 171 3.74 -25.07 -22.27
N ALA A 172 2.48 -24.83 -22.63
CA ALA A 172 1.72 -25.70 -23.52
C ALA A 172 2.41 -25.87 -24.89
N GLN A 173 2.95 -24.79 -25.45
CA GLN A 173 3.72 -24.85 -26.69
C GLN A 173 5.01 -25.67 -26.57
N LEU A 174 5.72 -25.58 -25.44
CA LEU A 174 6.92 -26.40 -25.19
C LEU A 174 6.57 -27.90 -25.09
N VAL A 175 5.47 -28.23 -24.41
CA VAL A 175 4.97 -29.61 -24.30
C VAL A 175 4.56 -30.17 -25.65
N ASP A 176 3.86 -29.37 -26.48
CA ASP A 176 3.44 -29.80 -27.81
C ASP A 176 4.63 -29.98 -28.76
N LEU A 177 5.64 -29.10 -28.68
CA LEU A 177 6.88 -29.25 -29.44
C LEU A 177 7.61 -30.54 -29.05
N ASP A 178 7.67 -30.87 -27.76
CA ASP A 178 8.28 -32.10 -27.27
C ASP A 178 7.56 -33.35 -27.80
N LYS A 179 6.22 -33.39 -27.68
CA LYS A 179 5.40 -34.49 -28.22
C LYS A 179 5.60 -34.65 -29.74
N GLY A 180 5.66 -33.54 -30.47
CA GLY A 180 5.89 -33.54 -31.91
C GLY A 180 7.29 -34.06 -32.29
N GLN A 181 8.32 -33.68 -31.54
CA GLN A 181 9.68 -34.20 -31.74
C GLN A 181 9.78 -35.68 -31.37
N ALA A 182 9.21 -36.11 -30.24
CA ALA A 182 9.16 -37.52 -29.85
C ALA A 182 8.51 -38.38 -30.94
N ALA A 183 7.38 -37.95 -31.51
CA ALA A 183 6.73 -38.64 -32.62
C ALA A 183 7.57 -38.65 -33.91
N ALA A 184 8.38 -37.61 -34.15
CA ALA A 184 9.30 -37.54 -35.29
C ALA A 184 10.55 -38.43 -35.14
N PHE A 185 10.90 -38.83 -33.92
CA PHE A 185 11.98 -39.79 -33.65
C PHE A 185 11.49 -41.24 -33.54
N ASP A 186 10.18 -41.50 -33.49
CA ASP A 186 9.57 -42.84 -33.44
C ASP A 186 9.53 -43.57 -34.80
N PHE A 187 10.46 -43.24 -35.72
CA PHE A 187 10.67 -44.00 -36.96
C PHE A 187 11.71 -45.10 -36.74
N SER A 188 11.26 -46.30 -36.35
CA SER A 188 11.85 -47.64 -36.65
C SER A 188 11.32 -48.72 -35.70
#